data_AF-A0A0S8ART6-F1
#
_entry.id   AF-A0A0S8ART6-F1
#
_cell.length_a   1.000
_cell.length_b   1.000
_cell.length_c   1.000
_cell.angle_alpha   90.00
_cell.angle_beta   90.00
_cell.angle_gamma   90.00
#
_symmetry.space_group_name_H-M   'P 1'
#
loop_
_entity.id
_entity.type
_entity.pdbx_description
1 polymer ?
#
loop_
_entity_poly.entity_id
_entity_poly.type
_entity_poly.pdbx_seq_one_letter_code
_entity_poly.pdbx_strand_id
1 'polypeptide(L)'
;MQEIAVTRSIVASDALAELIEADYDLNIPISCKLISKMLRTQDNDHYLVRCGEEKCIARVYQLGQHLGRSESDYLYELDWLNFLKGKGLPVSYP
;
A
#
# COMPACT_ATOMS: atom_id res chain seq x y z
N MET A 1 -33.55 -11.96 6.73
CA MET A 1 -32.09 -11.82 6.62
C MET A 1 -31.74 -10.49 7.24
N GLN A 2 -30.85 -10.44 8.24
CA GLN A 2 -30.48 -9.18 8.88
C GLN A 2 -29.22 -8.68 8.19
N GLU A 3 -29.31 -7.52 7.54
CA GLU A 3 -28.17 -6.89 6.88
C GLU A 3 -27.32 -6.17 7.94
N ILE A 4 -26.00 -6.36 7.86
CA ILE A 4 -25.03 -5.70 8.73
C ILE A 4 -24.41 -4.55 7.94
N ALA A 5 -24.28 -3.38 8.57
CA ALA A 5 -23.63 -2.23 7.95
C ALA A 5 -22.11 -2.47 7.77
N VAL A 6 -21.62 -2.28 6.54
CA VAL A 6 -20.18 -2.31 6.23
C VAL A 6 -19.63 -0.89 6.28
N THR A 7 -18.76 -0.62 7.25
CA THR A 7 -18.11 0.70 7.38
C THR A 7 -16.94 0.87 6.42
N ARG A 8 -16.21 -0.21 6.08
CA ARG A 8 -15.03 -0.18 5.22
C ARG A 8 -14.76 -1.54 4.58
N SER A 9 -14.48 -1.53 3.27
CA SER A 9 -14.03 -2.69 2.51
C SER A 9 -12.50 -2.71 2.40
N ILE A 10 -11.94 -3.89 2.13
CA ILE A 10 -10.52 -4.06 1.80
C ILE A 10 -10.37 -4.67 0.41
N VAL A 11 -9.24 -4.38 -0.24
CA VAL A 11 -8.92 -5.00 -1.53
C VAL A 11 -8.57 -6.47 -1.31
N ALA A 12 -9.14 -7.35 -2.13
CA ALA A 12 -8.77 -8.77 -2.10
C ALA A 12 -7.29 -8.91 -2.50
N SER A 13 -6.53 -9.74 -1.77
CA SER A 13 -5.10 -9.87 -2.03
C SER A 13 -4.80 -10.31 -3.47
N ASP A 14 -5.59 -11.25 -4.00
CA ASP A 14 -5.39 -11.76 -5.36
C ASP A 14 -5.65 -10.68 -6.42
N ALA A 15 -6.73 -9.89 -6.26
CA ALA A 15 -7.01 -8.75 -7.13
C ALA A 15 -5.92 -7.67 -7.08
N LEU A 16 -5.32 -7.44 -5.89
CA LEU A 16 -4.19 -6.53 -5.78
C LEU A 16 -2.93 -7.10 -6.46
N ALA A 17 -2.70 -8.40 -6.37
CA ALA A 17 -1.56 -9.05 -7.04
C ALA A 17 -1.66 -8.92 -8.56
N GLU A 18 -2.86 -9.10 -9.14
CA GLU A 18 -3.11 -8.91 -10.58
C GLU A 18 -2.81 -7.46 -11.02
N LEU A 19 -3.22 -6.46 -10.25
CA LEU A 19 -2.91 -5.06 -10.53
C LEU A 19 -1.41 -4.78 -10.45
N ILE A 20 -0.73 -5.31 -9.43
CA ILE A 20 0.72 -5.11 -9.26
C ILE A 20 1.49 -5.77 -10.41
N GLU A 21 1.11 -6.97 -10.82
CA GLU A 21 1.74 -7.68 -11.95
C GLU A 21 1.56 -6.93 -13.27
N ALA A 22 0.43 -6.24 -13.46
CA ALA A 22 0.16 -5.46 -14.66
C ALA A 22 0.88 -4.10 -14.69
N ASP A 23 0.99 -3.43 -13.55
CA ASP A 23 1.43 -2.04 -13.47
C ASP A 23 2.92 -1.85 -13.10
N TYR A 24 3.55 -2.87 -12.51
CA TYR A 24 4.94 -2.79 -12.01
C TYR A 24 5.84 -3.84 -12.67
N ASP A 25 7.04 -3.42 -13.05
CA ASP A 25 8.09 -4.30 -13.58
C ASP A 25 8.79 -5.04 -12.43
N LEU A 26 8.10 -6.04 -11.88
CA LEU A 26 8.57 -6.89 -10.77
C LEU A 26 8.71 -8.35 -11.20
N ASN A 27 9.54 -9.09 -10.46
CA ASN A 27 9.73 -10.52 -10.72
C ASN A 27 8.46 -11.32 -10.46
N ILE A 28 8.00 -12.07 -11.45
CA ILE A 28 6.88 -13.01 -11.34
C ILE A 28 7.31 -14.36 -10.72
N PRO A 29 6.40 -15.11 -10.07
CA PRO A 29 4.99 -14.79 -9.83
C PRO A 29 4.80 -13.78 -8.69
N ILE A 30 3.75 -12.96 -8.80
CA ILE A 30 3.34 -12.01 -7.76
C ILE A 30 2.31 -12.67 -6.85
N SER A 31 2.50 -12.53 -5.53
CA SER A 31 1.45 -12.85 -4.57
C SER A 31 1.38 -11.79 -3.48
N CYS A 32 0.16 -11.49 -3.05
CA CYS A 32 -0.09 -10.52 -2.00
C CYS A 32 -0.68 -11.20 -0.76
N LYS A 33 -0.35 -10.65 0.41
CA LYS A 33 -1.00 -11.01 1.67
C LYS A 33 -1.21 -9.76 2.50
N LEU A 34 -2.45 -9.47 2.87
CA LEU A 34 -2.74 -8.43 3.86
C LEU A 34 -2.02 -8.76 5.18
N ILE A 35 -1.16 -7.86 5.64
CA ILE A 35 -0.38 -8.03 6.89
C ILE A 35 -0.78 -7.07 7.99
N SER A 36 -1.33 -5.90 7.65
CA SER A 36 -1.80 -4.95 8.65
C SER A 36 -2.94 -4.12 8.11
N LYS A 37 -3.94 -3.94 8.97
CA LYS A 37 -4.99 -2.93 8.84
C LYS A 37 -4.75 -1.92 9.93
N MET A 38 -4.79 -0.63 9.60
CA MET A 38 -4.85 0.44 10.59
C MET A 38 -3.88 0.26 11.76
N LEU A 39 -2.59 0.54 11.54
CA LEU A 39 -1.82 1.07 12.68
C LEU A 39 -2.59 2.30 13.16
N ARG A 40 -2.75 2.53 14.47
CA ARG A 40 -3.60 3.58 15.06
C ARG A 40 -3.43 5.01 14.48
N THR A 41 -2.43 5.23 13.63
CA THR A 41 -2.09 6.49 12.94
C THR A 41 -1.96 6.38 11.41
N GLN A 42 -2.18 5.19 10.81
CA GLN A 42 -2.05 4.94 9.37
C GLN A 42 -3.27 4.19 8.82
N ASP A 43 -4.11 4.87 8.04
CA ASP A 43 -5.31 4.29 7.42
C ASP A 43 -5.05 3.55 6.10
N ASN A 44 -3.79 3.20 5.82
CA ASN A 44 -3.45 2.44 4.63
C ASN A 44 -3.55 0.95 4.93
N ASP A 45 -4.07 0.19 3.97
CA ASP A 45 -3.97 -1.26 4.02
C ASP A 45 -2.58 -1.66 3.54
N HIS A 46 -1.90 -2.49 4.32
CA HIS A 46 -0.53 -2.93 4.03
C HIS A 46 -0.54 -4.39 3.60
N TYR A 47 -0.01 -4.64 2.41
CA TYR A 47 0.12 -5.97 1.85
C TYR A 47 1.60 -6.31 1.72
N LEU A 48 1.98 -7.49 2.21
CA LEU A 48 3.25 -8.10 1.86
C LEU A 48 3.12 -8.64 0.44
N VAL A 49 3.95 -8.14 -0.46
CA VAL A 49 4.07 -8.62 -1.83
C VAL A 49 5.31 -9.51 -1.90
N ARG A 50 5.16 -10.69 -2.50
CA ARG A 50 6.27 -11.57 -2.85
C ARG A 50 6.39 -11.61 -4.37
N CYS A 51 7.60 -11.36 -4.87
CA CYS A 51 7.91 -11.23 -6.28
C CYS A 51 9.15 -12.10 -6.56
N GLY A 52 8.94 -13.37 -6.92
CA GLY A 52 10.04 -14.35 -6.97
C GLY A 52 10.69 -14.56 -5.60
N GLU A 53 12.01 -14.31 -5.48
CA GLU A 53 12.76 -14.37 -4.22
C GLU A 53 12.69 -13.09 -3.39
N GLU A 54 12.20 -12.00 -3.99
CA GLU A 54 12.14 -10.69 -3.35
C GLU A 54 10.80 -10.45 -2.65
N LYS A 55 10.79 -9.46 -1.76
CA LYS A 55 9.60 -9.02 -1.06
C LYS A 55 9.57 -7.51 -0.91
N CYS A 56 8.40 -6.93 -1.06
CA CYS A 56 8.16 -5.52 -0.80
C CYS A 56 6.81 -5.33 -0.09
N ILE A 57 6.49 -4.09 0.27
CA ILE A 57 5.23 -3.73 0.90
C ILE A 57 4.43 -2.86 -0.07
N ALA A 58 3.25 -3.32 -0.46
CA ALA A 58 2.27 -2.47 -1.12
C ALA A 58 1.43 -1.74 -0.07
N ARG A 59 1.35 -0.42 -0.20
CA ARG A 59 0.51 0.45 0.64
C ARG A 59 -0.67 0.91 -0.20
N VAL A 60 -1.86 0.44 0.12
CA VAL A 60 -3.10 0.89 -0.54
C VAL A 60 -3.65 2.06 0.26
N TYR A 61 -3.51 3.25 -0.31
CA TYR A 61 -4.02 4.49 0.26
C TYR A 61 -5.52 4.60 0.02
N GLN A 62 -6.24 5.15 0.99
CA GLN A 62 -7.67 5.37 0.85
C GLN A 62 -7.96 6.80 0.44
N LEU A 63 -8.74 6.94 -0.63
CA LEU A 63 -9.34 8.20 -1.00
C LEU A 63 -10.59 8.42 -0.13
N GLY A 64 -10.57 9.40 0.77
CA GLY A 64 -11.71 9.66 1.62
C GLY A 64 -11.55 10.87 2.53
N GLN A 65 -12.65 11.57 2.81
CA GLN A 65 -12.67 12.78 3.64
C GLN A 65 -12.42 12.49 5.13
N HIS A 66 -12.46 11.23 5.57
CA HIS A 66 -12.33 10.87 6.98
C HIS A 66 -11.02 11.38 7.61
N LEU A 67 -9.93 11.37 6.84
CA LEU A 67 -8.64 11.89 7.28
C LEU A 67 -8.28 13.25 6.70
N GLY A 68 -9.12 13.83 5.84
CA GLY A 68 -8.80 15.07 5.13
C GLY A 68 -7.54 15.01 4.27
N ARG A 69 -7.09 13.80 3.87
CA ARG A 69 -5.91 13.62 3.02
C ARG A 69 -6.26 13.77 1.55
N SER A 70 -5.37 14.42 0.83
CA SER A 70 -5.40 14.58 -0.61
C SER A 70 -4.28 13.76 -1.26
N GLU A 71 -4.35 13.62 -2.59
CA GLU A 71 -3.26 13.03 -3.36
C GLU A 71 -1.91 13.74 -3.12
N SER A 72 -1.94 15.08 -3.00
CA SER A 72 -0.73 15.87 -2.78
C SER A 72 -0.01 15.55 -1.47
N ASP A 73 -0.74 15.12 -0.43
CA ASP A 73 -0.14 14.70 0.84
C ASP A 73 0.66 13.40 0.66
N TYR A 74 0.16 12.47 -0.17
CA TYR A 74 0.84 11.22 -0.47
C TYR A 74 2.05 11.45 -1.39
N LEU A 75 1.91 12.32 -2.40
CA LEU A 75 3.03 12.69 -3.27
C LEU A 75 4.16 13.36 -2.47
N TYR A 76 3.82 14.23 -1.52
CA TYR A 76 4.81 14.84 -0.63
C TYR A 76 5.56 13.79 0.22
N GLU A 77 4.86 12.77 0.73
CA GLU A 77 5.50 11.67 1.45
C GLU A 77 6.52 10.93 0.57
N LEU A 78 6.17 10.64 -0.68
CA LEU A 78 7.06 9.98 -1.64
C LEU A 78 8.29 10.85 -1.97
N ASP A 79 8.08 12.14 -2.24
CA ASP A 79 9.16 13.09 -2.49
C ASP A 79 10.12 13.18 -1.30
N TRP A 80 9.58 13.19 -0.08
CA TRP A 80 10.38 13.23 1.14
C TRP A 80 11.20 11.96 1.34
N LEU A 81 10.62 10.77 1.14
CA LEU A 81 11.34 9.50 1.23
C LEU A 81 12.47 9.43 0.20
N ASN A 82 12.21 9.85 -1.04
CA ASN A 82 13.22 9.93 -2.09
C ASN A 82 14.34 10.92 -1.74
N PHE A 83 14.01 12.09 -1.20
CA PHE A 83 15.00 13.05 -0.72
C PHE A 83 15.90 12.47 0.36
N LEU A 84 15.32 11.83 1.40
CA LEU A 84 16.08 11.22 2.49
C LEU A 84 16.99 10.09 1.98
N LYS A 85 16.49 9.27 1.05
CA LYS A 85 17.30 8.25 0.39
C LYS A 85 18.47 8.88 -0.37
N GLY A 86 18.23 9.97 -1.11
CA GLY A 86 19.27 10.74 -1.79
C GLY A 86 20.31 11.35 -0.86
N LYS A 87 19.98 11.55 0.43
CA LYS A 87 20.92 11.94 1.50
C LYS A 87 21.64 10.77 2.16
N GLY A 88 21.42 9.54 1.70
CA GLY A 88 22.05 8.33 2.24
C GLY A 88 21.47 7.86 3.58
N LEU A 89 20.28 8.35 3.96
CA LEU A 89 19.63 7.93 5.21
C LEU A 89 18.95 6.56 5.04
N PRO A 90 18.93 5.72 6.10
CA PRO A 90 18.35 4.38 6.05
C PRO A 90 16.83 4.45 6.18
N VAL A 91 16.15 4.77 5.08
CA VAL A 91 14.68 4.79 4.98
C VAL A 91 14.21 3.74 3.97
N SER A 92 13.01 3.20 4.21
CA SER A 92 12.29 2.46 3.17
C SER A 92 11.77 3.47 2.16
N TYR A 93 12.00 3.23 0.87
CA TYR A 93 11.61 4.12 -0.21
C TYR A 93 11.04 3.26 -1.37
N PRO A 94 10.20 3.84 -2.25
CA PRO A 94 9.70 3.18 -3.45
C PRO A 94 10.80 2.88 -4.47
#